data_AF-A0A3P7JAW1-F1
#
_entry.id   AF-A0A3P7JAW1-F1
#
_cell.length_a   1.000
_cell.length_b   1.000
_cell.length_c   1.000
_cell.angle_alpha   90.00
_cell.angle_beta   90.00
_cell.angle_gamma   90.00
#
_symmetry.space_group_name_H-M   'P 1'
#
loop_
_entity.id
_entity.type
_entity.pdbx_description
1 polymer ?
#
loop_
_entity_poly.entity_id
_entity_poly.type
_entity_poly.pdbx_seq_one_letter_code
_entity_poly.pdbx_strand_id
1 'polypeptide(L)'
;FSAVHPDALKFRICFNFISGEATPHFDELLISLLRSIISEEFIEKHPYEWDELRNVLPLKLEERLVEEDDPNVLDSALEAARVLYSLREVPFVLPEKMNLVFTAAVHSKEMNLSRNFPLLFYYAKTHPFSPKLRE
;
A
#
# COMPACT_ATOMS: atom_id res chain seq x y z
N PHE A 1 -11.35 21.15 -13.44
CA PHE A 1 -12.00 20.17 -12.53
C PHE A 1 -12.49 20.76 -11.21
N SER A 2 -12.09 21.98 -10.82
CA SER A 2 -12.39 22.57 -9.51
C SER A 2 -13.80 23.14 -9.33
N ALA A 3 -14.58 23.34 -10.40
CA ALA A 3 -15.86 24.08 -10.32
C ALA A 3 -17.13 23.28 -10.72
N VAL A 4 -17.03 22.00 -11.09
CA VAL A 4 -18.14 21.29 -11.77
C VAL A 4 -18.67 20.05 -11.02
N HIS A 5 -17.93 19.50 -10.05
CA HIS A 5 -18.31 18.25 -9.38
C HIS A 5 -18.18 18.32 -7.85
N PRO A 6 -19.15 17.79 -7.08
CA PRO A 6 -19.03 17.64 -5.63
C PRO A 6 -17.81 16.79 -5.26
N ASP A 7 -17.18 17.05 -4.12
CA ASP A 7 -15.96 16.35 -3.71
C ASP A 7 -16.19 14.85 -3.50
N ALA A 8 -17.38 14.45 -3.05
CA ALA A 8 -17.80 13.04 -3.01
C ALA A 8 -17.77 12.35 -4.40
N LEU A 9 -18.13 13.05 -5.47
CA LEU A 9 -18.08 12.48 -6.82
C LEU A 9 -16.63 12.34 -7.31
N LYS A 10 -15.78 13.34 -7.04
CA LYS A 10 -14.35 13.27 -7.36
C LYS A 10 -13.67 12.14 -6.58
N PHE A 11 -14.00 12.00 -5.29
CA PHE A 11 -13.56 10.88 -4.45
C PHE A 11 -13.96 9.56 -5.09
N ARG A 12 -15.24 9.38 -5.42
CA ARG A 12 -15.76 8.12 -5.98
C ARG A 12 -15.04 7.73 -7.27
N ILE A 13 -14.81 8.69 -8.16
CA ILE A 13 -14.06 8.46 -9.40
C ILE A 13 -12.64 7.98 -9.06
N CYS A 14 -11.90 8.73 -8.25
CA CYS A 14 -10.52 8.38 -7.92
C CYS A 14 -10.42 7.04 -7.18
N PHE A 15 -11.31 6.80 -6.22
CA PHE A 15 -11.40 5.55 -5.48
C PHE A 15 -11.68 4.36 -6.39
N ASN A 16 -12.65 4.47 -7.31
CA ASN A 16 -12.97 3.38 -8.22
C ASN A 16 -11.81 3.05 -9.17
N PHE A 17 -11.05 4.05 -9.62
CA PHE A 17 -9.90 3.80 -10.50
C PHE A 17 -8.72 3.16 -9.76
N ILE A 18 -8.33 3.69 -8.60
CA ILE A 18 -7.26 3.09 -7.79
C ILE A 18 -7.66 1.68 -7.35
N SER A 19 -8.95 1.50 -7.02
CA SER A 19 -9.51 0.24 -6.57
C SER A 19 -10.01 -0.70 -7.69
N GLY A 20 -9.84 -0.32 -8.97
CA GLY A 20 -10.20 -1.16 -10.13
C GLY A 20 -9.15 -1.24 -11.25
N GLU A 21 -7.86 -1.27 -10.93
CA GLU A 21 -6.75 -1.41 -11.89
C GLU A 21 -6.59 -0.24 -12.89
N ALA A 22 -6.39 0.98 -12.39
CA ALA A 22 -5.86 2.03 -13.24
C ALA A 22 -4.39 1.72 -13.63
N THR A 23 -3.95 2.24 -14.78
CA THR A 23 -2.55 2.11 -15.18
C THR A 23 -1.66 2.89 -14.20
N PRO A 24 -0.43 2.43 -13.91
CA PRO A 24 0.44 3.03 -12.87
C PRO A 24 0.73 4.54 -13.04
N HIS A 25 0.60 5.05 -14.26
CA HIS A 25 0.79 6.47 -14.59
C HIS A 25 -0.43 7.33 -14.22
N PHE A 26 -1.63 6.73 -14.24
CA PHE A 26 -2.84 7.39 -13.78
C PHE A 26 -2.96 7.38 -12.26
N ASP A 27 -2.40 6.36 -11.59
CA ASP A 27 -2.44 6.24 -10.13
C ASP A 27 -1.84 7.45 -9.42
N GLU A 28 -0.70 7.97 -9.87
CA GLU A 28 -0.07 9.13 -9.20
C GLU A 28 -0.94 10.38 -9.24
N LEU A 29 -1.55 10.65 -10.40
CA LEU A 29 -2.46 11.78 -10.58
C LEU A 29 -3.72 11.61 -9.72
N LEU A 30 -4.31 10.41 -9.72
CA LEU A 30 -5.51 10.10 -8.95
C LEU A 30 -5.25 10.13 -7.45
N ILE A 31 -4.11 9.63 -6.99
CA ILE A 31 -3.69 9.70 -5.59
C ILE A 31 -3.46 11.15 -5.18
N SER A 32 -2.79 11.95 -6.01
CA SER A 32 -2.60 13.38 -5.75
C SER A 32 -3.93 14.11 -5.59
N LEU A 33 -4.90 13.82 -6.47
CA LEU A 33 -6.25 14.37 -6.37
C LEU A 33 -6.98 13.91 -5.11
N LEU A 34 -6.89 12.62 -4.75
CA LEU A 34 -7.46 12.11 -3.50
C LEU A 34 -6.88 12.82 -2.29
N ARG A 35 -5.56 12.99 -2.22
CA ARG A 35 -4.92 13.74 -1.13
C ARG A 35 -5.42 15.17 -1.04
N SER A 36 -5.67 15.83 -2.19
CA SER A 36 -6.22 17.19 -2.17
C SER A 36 -7.66 17.26 -1.68
N ILE A 37 -8.40 16.15 -1.77
CA ILE A 37 -9.81 16.06 -1.36
C ILE A 37 -9.93 15.71 0.13
N ILE A 38 -9.03 14.87 0.65
CA ILE A 38 -9.04 14.40 2.05
C ILE A 38 -8.61 15.55 2.97
N SER A 39 -9.57 16.39 3.34
CA SER A 39 -9.45 17.42 4.38
C SER A 39 -10.26 17.03 5.62
N GLU A 40 -10.04 17.70 6.75
CA GLU A 40 -10.87 17.52 7.95
C GLU A 40 -12.36 17.75 7.64
N GLU A 41 -12.66 18.80 6.86
CA GLU A 41 -14.02 19.11 6.41
C GLU A 41 -14.62 17.98 5.56
N PHE A 42 -13.83 17.34 4.69
CA PHE A 42 -14.28 16.19 3.91
C PHE A 42 -14.60 15.00 4.83
N ILE A 43 -13.73 14.69 5.79
CA ILE A 43 -13.92 13.58 6.73
C ILE A 43 -15.22 13.77 7.54
N GLU A 44 -15.49 14.99 7.99
CA GLU A 44 -16.72 15.31 8.73
C GLU A 44 -17.98 15.24 7.86
N LYS A 45 -17.92 15.73 6.62
CA LYS A 45 -19.08 15.77 5.70
C LYS A 45 -19.36 14.45 5.00
N HIS A 46 -18.33 13.61 4.83
CA HIS A 46 -18.37 12.39 4.02
C HIS A 46 -17.78 11.19 4.80
N PRO A 47 -18.37 10.81 5.95
CA PRO A 47 -17.84 9.76 6.80
C PRO A 47 -17.90 8.37 6.15
N TYR A 48 -18.83 8.15 5.22
CA TYR A 48 -18.93 6.88 4.48
C TYR A 48 -17.77 6.71 3.49
N GLU A 49 -17.49 7.74 2.70
CA GLU A 49 -16.34 7.76 1.80
C GLU A 49 -15.01 7.62 2.55
N TRP A 50 -14.91 8.27 3.72
CA TRP A 50 -13.76 8.10 4.60
C TRP A 50 -13.61 6.66 5.10
N ASP A 51 -14.71 6.02 5.50
CA ASP A 51 -14.71 4.62 5.94
C ASP A 51 -14.28 3.68 4.81
N GLU A 52 -14.79 3.89 3.59
CA GLU A 52 -14.37 3.13 2.41
C GLU A 52 -12.87 3.30 2.13
N LEU A 53 -12.36 4.53 2.22
CA LEU A 53 -10.93 4.77 2.04
C LEU A 53 -10.11 4.03 3.09
N ARG A 54 -10.52 4.07 4.35
CA ARG A 54 -9.78 3.50 5.47
C ARG A 54 -9.82 1.98 5.51
N ASN A 55 -10.97 1.38 5.24
CA ASN A 55 -11.24 -0.04 5.47
C ASN A 55 -11.38 -0.84 4.18
N VAL A 56 -11.99 -0.26 3.14
CA VAL A 56 -12.28 -0.99 1.89
C VAL A 56 -11.13 -0.92 0.90
N LEU A 57 -10.39 0.19 0.82
CA LEU A 57 -9.21 0.27 -0.06
C LEU A 57 -8.18 -0.82 0.25
N PRO A 58 -7.78 -1.07 1.52
CA PRO A 58 -6.85 -2.16 1.83
C PRO A 58 -7.37 -3.54 1.40
N LEU A 59 -8.66 -3.82 1.59
CA LEU A 59 -9.28 -5.09 1.17
C LEU A 59 -9.21 -5.26 -0.35
N LYS A 60 -9.55 -4.21 -1.12
CA LYS A 60 -9.48 -4.27 -2.58
C LYS A 60 -8.06 -4.36 -3.12
N LEU A 61 -7.08 -3.82 -2.40
CA LEU A 61 -5.66 -4.00 -2.73
C LEU A 61 -5.20 -5.42 -2.39
N GLU A 62 -5.69 -6.00 -1.29
CA GLU A 62 -5.40 -7.38 -0.91
C GLU A 62 -5.91 -8.40 -1.93
N GLU A 63 -7.09 -8.17 -2.52
CA GLU A 63 -7.65 -9.02 -3.59
C GLU A 63 -6.72 -9.16 -4.81
N ARG A 64 -5.77 -8.23 -4.98
CA ARG A 64 -4.78 -8.23 -6.07
C ARG A 64 -3.42 -8.80 -5.68
N LEU A 65 -3.20 -9.02 -4.39
CA LEU A 65 -1.97 -9.61 -3.93
C LEU A 65 -1.94 -11.08 -4.37
N VAL A 66 -0.80 -11.48 -4.94
CA VAL A 66 -0.53 -12.89 -5.14
C VAL A 66 -0.28 -13.57 -3.79
N GLU A 67 -0.36 -14.89 -3.78
CA GLU A 67 -0.10 -15.67 -2.56
C GLU A 67 1.36 -15.54 -2.11
N GLU A 68 1.61 -15.83 -0.83
CA GLU A 68 2.90 -15.63 -0.18
C GLU A 68 4.06 -16.44 -0.79
N ASP A 69 3.74 -17.55 -1.47
CA ASP A 69 4.68 -18.45 -2.13
C ASP A 69 4.90 -18.12 -3.62
N ASP A 70 4.19 -17.12 -4.17
CA ASP A 70 4.32 -16.73 -5.57
C ASP A 70 5.68 -16.04 -5.82
N PRO A 71 6.40 -16.37 -6.91
CA PRO A 71 7.65 -15.71 -7.26
C PRO A 71 7.55 -14.18 -7.40
N ASN A 72 6.37 -13.65 -7.70
CA ASN A 72 6.09 -12.23 -7.89
C ASN A 72 5.48 -11.57 -6.65
N VAL A 73 5.50 -12.25 -5.49
CA VAL A 73 4.98 -11.73 -4.21
C VAL A 73 5.56 -10.34 -3.88
N LEU A 74 6.85 -10.12 -4.18
CA LEU A 74 7.51 -8.85 -3.94
C LEU A 74 6.94 -7.72 -4.79
N ASP A 75 6.75 -7.95 -6.10
CA ASP A 75 6.29 -6.91 -7.01
C ASP A 75 4.83 -6.52 -6.70
N SER A 76 3.96 -7.51 -6.46
CA SER A 76 2.57 -7.24 -6.07
C SER A 76 2.48 -6.48 -4.74
N ALA A 77 3.30 -6.86 -3.75
CA ALA A 77 3.35 -6.21 -2.45
C ALA A 77 3.85 -4.77 -2.56
N LEU A 78 4.85 -4.52 -3.41
CA LEU A 78 5.38 -3.18 -3.65
C LEU A 78 4.36 -2.25 -4.29
N GLU A 79 3.56 -2.74 -5.24
CA GLU A 79 2.51 -1.96 -5.87
C GLU A 79 1.43 -1.55 -4.86
N ALA A 80 0.92 -2.51 -4.07
CA ALA A 80 -0.06 -2.21 -3.02
C ALA A 80 0.52 -1.27 -1.95
N ALA A 81 1.76 -1.50 -1.50
CA ALA A 81 2.43 -0.66 -0.52
C ALA A 81 2.67 0.76 -1.04
N ARG A 82 2.96 0.94 -2.34
CA ARG A 82 3.11 2.26 -2.95
C ARG A 82 1.82 3.07 -2.86
N VAL A 83 0.67 2.48 -3.15
CA VAL A 83 -0.64 3.14 -3.03
C VAL A 83 -0.90 3.58 -1.59
N LEU A 84 -0.76 2.65 -0.62
CA LEU A 84 -0.97 2.93 0.80
C LEU A 84 -0.01 4.00 1.33
N TYR A 85 1.28 3.92 0.99
CA TYR A 85 2.29 4.89 1.40
C TYR A 85 2.03 6.29 0.84
N SER A 86 1.50 6.36 -0.38
CA SER A 86 1.16 7.63 -1.01
C SER A 86 -0.01 8.31 -0.28
N LEU A 87 -0.83 7.53 0.42
CA LEU A 87 -1.95 7.96 1.27
C LEU A 87 -1.66 7.78 2.77
N ARG A 88 -0.39 7.81 3.20
CA ARG A 88 0.06 7.52 4.58
C ARG A 88 -0.60 8.33 5.72
N GLU A 89 -1.29 9.42 5.40
CA GLU A 89 -2.06 10.22 6.36
C GLU A 89 -3.39 9.54 6.75
N VAL A 90 -3.82 8.54 5.96
CA VAL A 90 -5.01 7.73 6.23
C VAL A 90 -4.65 6.61 7.22
N PRO A 91 -5.39 6.45 8.33
CA PRO A 91 -5.15 5.40 9.32
C PRO A 91 -5.73 4.06 8.86
N PHE A 92 -5.16 3.49 7.80
CA PHE A 92 -5.62 2.24 7.18
C PHE A 92 -5.72 1.08 8.17
N VAL A 93 -6.76 0.27 8.01
CA VAL A 93 -6.90 -1.02 8.69
C VAL A 93 -6.45 -2.10 7.70
N LEU A 94 -5.23 -2.61 7.89
CA LEU A 94 -4.68 -3.62 7.00
C LEU A 94 -5.30 -5.00 7.32
N PRO A 95 -5.83 -5.72 6.32
CA PRO A 95 -6.35 -7.06 6.52
C PRO A 95 -5.21 -8.07 6.73
N GLU A 96 -5.55 -9.23 7.31
CA GLU A 96 -4.57 -10.20 7.81
C GLU A 96 -3.72 -10.80 6.69
N LYS A 97 -4.34 -11.16 5.55
CA LYS A 97 -3.61 -11.73 4.40
C LYS A 97 -2.61 -10.72 3.83
N MET A 98 -2.95 -9.45 3.75
CA MET A 98 -2.02 -8.40 3.32
C MET A 98 -0.79 -8.31 4.23
N ASN A 99 -0.97 -8.44 5.54
CA ASN A 99 0.16 -8.47 6.48
C ASN A 99 1.06 -9.70 6.25
N LEU A 100 0.47 -10.86 5.97
CA LEU A 100 1.23 -12.08 5.66
C LEU A 100 2.04 -11.91 4.37
N VAL A 101 1.41 -11.45 3.29
CA VAL A 101 2.07 -11.21 2.00
C VAL A 101 3.18 -10.16 2.10
N PHE A 102 2.96 -9.05 2.82
CA PHE A 102 4.00 -8.04 3.02
C PHE A 102 5.18 -8.60 3.82
N THR A 103 4.91 -9.44 4.82
CA THR A 103 5.95 -10.12 5.60
C THR A 103 6.76 -11.07 4.72
N ALA A 104 6.08 -11.90 3.91
CA ALA A 104 6.71 -12.80 2.95
C ALA A 104 7.56 -12.04 1.91
N ALA A 105 7.06 -10.92 1.38
CA ALA A 105 7.79 -10.07 0.44
C ALA A 105 9.06 -9.46 1.04
N VAL A 106 9.03 -9.03 2.31
CA VAL A 106 10.23 -8.53 2.99
C VAL A 106 11.25 -9.64 3.17
N HIS A 107 10.81 -10.81 3.64
CA HIS A 107 11.71 -11.95 3.87
C HIS A 107 12.25 -12.56 2.58
N SER A 108 11.51 -12.54 1.47
CA SER A 108 12.03 -13.01 0.17
C SER A 108 13.22 -12.17 -0.30
N LYS A 109 13.21 -10.86 -0.03
CA LYS A 109 14.34 -9.96 -0.29
C LYS A 109 15.51 -10.22 0.66
N GLU A 110 15.26 -10.48 1.94
CA GLU A 110 16.29 -10.91 2.90
C GLU A 110 16.95 -12.22 2.47
N MET A 111 16.16 -13.19 2.00
CA MET A 111 16.66 -14.47 1.47
C MET A 111 17.49 -14.26 0.20
N ASN A 112 17.06 -13.39 -0.72
CA ASN A 112 17.83 -13.06 -1.92
C ASN A 112 19.14 -12.31 -1.60
N LEU A 113 19.12 -11.39 -0.63
CA LEU A 113 20.33 -10.74 -0.12
C LEU A 113 21.30 -11.75 0.52
N SER A 114 20.78 -12.69 1.31
CA SER A 114 21.56 -13.79 1.87
C SER A 114 22.17 -14.71 0.80
N ARG A 115 21.49 -14.91 -0.33
CA ARG A 115 21.98 -15.77 -1.43
C ARG A 115 23.01 -15.07 -2.31
N ASN A 116 22.75 -13.82 -2.70
CA ASN A 116 23.62 -13.06 -3.60
C ASN A 116 24.86 -12.50 -2.89
N PHE A 117 24.74 -12.18 -1.60
CA PHE A 117 25.81 -11.59 -0.81
C PHE A 117 25.85 -12.19 0.61
N PRO A 118 26.16 -13.49 0.74
CA PRO A 118 26.09 -14.21 2.02
C PRO A 118 26.97 -13.59 3.12
N LEU A 119 28.12 -13.04 2.73
CA LEU A 119 29.03 -12.36 3.67
C LEU A 119 28.41 -11.06 4.21
N LEU A 120 27.81 -10.22 3.36
CA LEU A 120 27.16 -8.97 3.77
C LEU A 120 26.01 -9.22 4.73
N PHE A 121 25.21 -10.26 4.50
CA PHE A 121 24.13 -10.66 5.40
C PHE A 121 24.67 -11.15 6.76
N TYR A 122 25.72 -11.98 6.76
CA TYR A 122 26.37 -12.45 7.98
C TYR A 122 26.97 -11.29 8.80
N TYR A 123 27.64 -10.33 8.13
CA TYR A 123 28.15 -9.12 8.77
C TYR A 123 27.02 -8.23 9.31
N ALA A 124 25.90 -8.08 8.58
CA ALA A 124 24.75 -7.34 9.08
C ALA A 124 24.18 -7.98 10.35
N LYS A 125 23.99 -9.31 10.40
CA LYS A 125 23.46 -10.00 11.59
C LYS A 125 24.39 -9.93 12.82
N THR A 126 25.69 -9.86 12.60
CA THR A 126 26.70 -9.78 13.67
C THR A 126 27.01 -8.34 14.10
N HIS A 127 26.54 -7.35 13.33
CA HIS A 127 26.77 -5.94 13.63
C HIS A 127 25.91 -5.47 14.81
N PRO A 128 26.49 -4.77 15.81
CA PRO A 128 25.80 -4.41 17.05
C PRO A 128 24.60 -3.46 16.89
N PHE A 129 24.41 -2.87 15.70
CA PHE A 129 23.33 -1.91 15.40
C PHE A 129 22.29 -2.42 14.37
N SER A 130 22.37 -3.67 13.93
CA SER A 130 21.38 -4.21 12.99
C SER A 130 20.13 -4.72 13.72
N PRO A 131 18.93 -4.64 13.10
CA PRO A 131 17.72 -5.25 13.65
C PRO A 131 17.95 -6.75 13.86
N LYS A 132 17.79 -7.23 15.10
CA LYS A 132 17.91 -8.66 15.39
C LYS A 132 16.67 -9.39 14.87
N LEU A 133 16.77 -9.93 13.67
CA LEU A 133 15.79 -10.89 13.14
C LEU A 133 15.80 -12.12 14.07
N ARG A 134 14.67 -12.39 14.73
CA ARG A 134 14.50 -13.61 15.56
C ARG A 134 14.38 -14.82 14.63
N GLU A 135 14.99 -15.92 15.08
CA GLU A 135 15.04 -17.22 14.40
C GLU A 135 13.66 -17.84 14.17
#